data_AF-A0A838JA46-F1
#
_entry.id   AF-A0A838JA46-F1
#
_cell.length_a   1.000
_cell.length_b   1.000
_cell.length_c   1.000
_cell.angle_alpha   90.00
_cell.angle_beta   90.00
_cell.angle_gamma   90.00
#
_symmetry.space_group_name_H-M   'P 1'
#
loop_
_entity.id
_entity.type
_entity.pdbx_description
1 polymer ?
#
loop_
_entity_poly.entity_id
_entity_poly.type
_entity_poly.pdbx_seq_one_letter_code
_entity_poly.pdbx_strand_id
1 'polypeptide(L)'
;MRATRVASPDQKVSLLMAFRGMAAAAPTRRHLRHWQRVCLYLDSQPFRSVRFPFPADPPVSSRLLRRMQSFKLVRHCHTDCTYRLAVRWRSIFQRLWDGADEEEAVADASPNLLGDPFIVDANVDTMYVSLLAPESEEDEALDKLRLLPAHLNDVCGRLKDQAQAEDKAVETPWHLFDTSLMMYKAGIGTKGDGKGVSWSYLLRNAYVMLRFRKTPLGQLLGSFRLSAECLWTYGPQVALDGVRQLLRQMWNDDEAFYGLTFRLSQLHLCVDVANFAPSPADLDRVLTRSRVKGIHVPSVSDESAEFAVMGTFDDYLSGQPDEWNDLDPAFFADDGDPDAFVADIDDDEEADEGDETPADEEGAAVYLFGPRASGFAFSPGAPLSAAWYNKELEERLSGKSWMRVVRQAGGWTPDMPLFRVELRFMRPVMREMQTYLGKEAGAWLDDPWQAIGHYGDFWGYGVGLPPEHDHAPDVTHRGWMRLTVPSGDSNRSRWPTDPAWEVIQRADFGSYAPPMPLLRKKAVVHNPEAIDAEIYGLLKLRSVIHGHHQKMGIDLLHEALDFLEAMADVDERKGRDYEEEVREKARSLGRGVPMRPSGVLPAKSTSSSAATILPDSLRDR
;
A
#
# COMPACT_ATOMS: atom_id res chain seq x y z
N MET A 1 14.12 -60.19 53.45
CA MET A 1 15.24 -59.97 52.51
C MET A 1 14.74 -60.10 51.07
N ARG A 2 14.46 -58.97 50.40
CA ARG A 2 14.40 -58.86 48.94
C ARG A 2 14.96 -57.48 48.61
N ALA A 3 16.09 -57.46 47.92
CA ALA A 3 16.88 -56.27 47.63
C ALA A 3 16.28 -55.49 46.45
N THR A 4 16.02 -54.22 46.66
CA THR A 4 15.64 -53.22 45.65
C THR A 4 16.90 -52.73 44.94
N ARG A 5 16.99 -52.95 43.62
CA ARG A 5 17.99 -52.29 42.76
C ARG A 5 17.52 -50.88 42.42
N VAL A 6 18.28 -49.89 42.88
CA VAL A 6 18.14 -48.49 42.46
C VAL A 6 18.89 -48.32 41.14
N ALA A 7 18.19 -47.94 40.07
CA ALA A 7 18.78 -47.62 38.78
C ALA A 7 19.57 -46.30 38.86
N SER A 8 20.70 -46.21 38.17
CA SER A 8 21.59 -45.04 38.22
C SER A 8 20.98 -43.82 37.49
N PRO A 9 21.34 -42.59 37.89
CA PRO A 9 20.83 -41.35 37.28
C PRO A 9 21.11 -41.24 35.77
N ASP A 10 22.19 -41.86 35.27
CA ASP A 10 22.59 -41.77 33.87
C ASP A 10 21.68 -42.56 32.91
N GLN A 11 20.97 -43.60 33.39
CA GLN A 11 19.99 -44.31 32.57
C GLN A 11 18.68 -43.53 32.35
N LYS A 12 18.39 -42.50 33.16
CA LYS A 12 17.19 -41.67 32.98
C LYS A 12 17.36 -40.60 31.90
N VAL A 13 18.59 -40.18 31.60
CA VAL A 13 18.85 -39.17 30.55
C VAL A 13 18.84 -39.81 29.15
N SER A 14 19.29 -41.05 29.00
CA SER A 14 19.17 -41.78 27.72
C SER A 14 17.73 -42.18 27.36
N LEU A 15 16.82 -42.34 28.32
CA LEU A 15 15.42 -42.70 28.02
C LEU A 15 14.57 -41.52 27.53
N LEU A 16 14.98 -40.27 27.83
CA LEU A 16 14.26 -39.06 27.40
C LEU A 16 14.63 -38.57 25.99
N MET A 17 15.75 -39.05 25.41
CA MET A 17 16.16 -38.69 24.05
C MET A 17 15.78 -39.72 22.97
N ALA A 18 15.26 -40.90 23.35
CA ALA A 18 14.92 -41.98 22.41
C ALA A 18 13.53 -41.88 21.75
N PHE A 19 12.75 -40.81 22.00
CA PHE A 19 11.40 -40.63 21.40
C PHE A 19 11.36 -39.74 20.15
N ARG A 20 12.50 -39.30 19.62
CA ARG A 20 12.56 -38.68 18.29
C ARG A 20 12.75 -39.78 17.25
N GLY A 21 11.67 -40.21 16.59
CA GLY A 21 11.83 -41.05 15.39
C GLY A 21 10.65 -41.95 15.00
N MET A 22 9.60 -42.10 15.80
CA MET A 22 8.39 -42.77 15.28
C MET A 22 7.56 -41.74 14.50
N ALA A 23 7.56 -41.87 13.17
CA ALA A 23 6.65 -41.15 12.28
C ALA A 23 5.23 -41.27 12.84
N ALA A 24 4.54 -40.13 12.98
CA ALA A 24 3.22 -40.15 13.58
C ALA A 24 2.25 -40.72 12.53
N ALA A 25 1.50 -41.78 12.88
CA ALA A 25 0.53 -42.34 11.95
C ALA A 25 -0.40 -41.23 11.41
N ALA A 26 -0.58 -41.23 10.08
CA ALA A 26 -1.34 -40.22 9.34
C ALA A 26 -2.71 -39.96 10.01
N PRO A 27 -3.14 -38.68 10.08
CA PRO A 27 -4.35 -38.32 10.77
C PRO A 27 -5.58 -38.81 10.00
N THR A 28 -6.46 -39.56 10.67
CA THR A 28 -7.77 -39.88 10.10
C THR A 28 -8.57 -38.61 9.76
N ARG A 29 -9.50 -38.67 8.79
CA ARG A 29 -10.39 -37.54 8.44
C ARG A 29 -11.14 -36.94 9.65
N ARG A 30 -11.46 -37.78 10.65
CA ARG A 30 -12.07 -37.33 11.91
C ARG A 30 -11.11 -36.45 12.73
N HIS A 31 -9.83 -36.82 12.80
CA HIS A 31 -8.82 -35.98 13.44
C HIS A 31 -8.67 -34.65 12.70
N LEU A 32 -8.60 -34.71 11.36
CA LEU A 32 -8.47 -33.50 10.55
C LEU A 32 -9.64 -32.54 10.80
N ARG A 33 -10.89 -32.97 10.69
CA ARG A 33 -12.05 -32.09 10.99
C ARG A 33 -11.94 -31.44 12.37
N HIS A 34 -11.47 -32.18 13.37
CA HIS A 34 -11.28 -31.65 14.71
C HIS A 34 -10.14 -30.63 14.77
N TRP A 35 -8.99 -30.93 14.15
CA TRP A 35 -7.85 -30.03 14.04
C TRP A 35 -8.21 -28.75 13.29
N GLN A 36 -9.02 -28.81 12.24
CA GLN A 36 -9.49 -27.62 11.53
C GLN A 36 -10.20 -26.65 12.48
N ARG A 37 -11.11 -27.16 13.33
CA ARG A 37 -11.80 -26.31 14.33
C ARG A 37 -10.83 -25.73 15.35
N VAL A 38 -9.84 -26.50 15.78
CA VAL A 38 -8.80 -26.03 16.71
C VAL A 38 -7.94 -24.97 16.03
N CYS A 39 -7.55 -25.18 14.79
CA CYS A 39 -6.82 -24.20 14.00
C CYS A 39 -7.63 -22.92 13.83
N LEU A 40 -8.90 -23.00 13.43
CA LEU A 40 -9.80 -21.84 13.32
C LEU A 40 -9.97 -21.11 14.65
N TYR A 41 -10.10 -21.86 15.76
CA TYR A 41 -10.14 -21.28 17.10
C TYR A 41 -8.83 -20.56 17.45
N LEU A 42 -7.69 -21.20 17.21
CA LEU A 42 -6.38 -20.57 17.43
C LEU A 42 -6.23 -19.35 16.53
N ASP A 43 -6.67 -19.41 15.28
CA ASP A 43 -6.64 -18.31 14.29
C ASP A 43 -7.41 -17.09 14.80
N SER A 44 -8.49 -17.31 15.57
CA SER A 44 -9.27 -16.25 16.19
C SER A 44 -8.77 -15.80 17.56
N GLN A 45 -7.76 -16.46 18.14
CA GLN A 45 -7.16 -16.01 19.39
C GLN A 45 -6.06 -14.97 19.14
N PRO A 46 -5.83 -14.04 20.08
CA PRO A 46 -4.65 -13.19 20.07
C PRO A 46 -3.35 -14.01 19.92
N PHE A 47 -2.42 -13.52 19.11
CA PHE A 47 -1.14 -14.19 18.80
C PHE A 47 -1.27 -15.58 18.15
N ARG A 48 -2.46 -15.91 17.68
CA ARG A 48 -2.83 -17.21 17.13
C ARG A 48 -2.46 -18.37 18.07
N SER A 49 -2.64 -18.17 19.38
CA SER A 49 -2.06 -19.04 20.41
C SER A 49 -3.04 -19.46 21.49
N VAL A 50 -2.72 -20.53 22.21
CA VAL A 50 -3.43 -20.95 23.42
C VAL A 50 -2.47 -21.34 24.52
N ARG A 51 -2.83 -20.99 25.75
CA ARG A 51 -2.12 -21.38 26.98
C ARG A 51 -3.01 -22.29 27.83
N PHE A 52 -2.41 -23.13 28.66
CA PHE A 52 -3.15 -23.85 29.69
C PHE A 52 -3.69 -22.85 30.75
N PRO A 53 -4.94 -22.98 31.23
CA PRO A 53 -5.91 -24.04 30.93
C PRO A 53 -6.55 -23.92 29.54
N PHE A 54 -6.69 -25.05 28.85
CA PHE A 54 -7.23 -25.09 27.49
C PHE A 54 -8.77 -24.92 27.47
N PRO A 55 -9.33 -24.32 26.41
CA PRO A 55 -10.78 -24.18 26.26
C PRO A 55 -11.48 -25.54 26.17
N ALA A 56 -12.73 -25.57 26.62
CA ALA A 56 -13.58 -26.75 26.50
C ALA A 56 -14.17 -26.92 25.09
N ASP A 57 -14.35 -25.82 24.34
CA ASP A 57 -14.83 -25.84 22.95
C ASP A 57 -14.04 -24.86 22.05
N PRO A 58 -13.37 -25.35 20.98
CA PRO A 58 -13.16 -26.76 20.69
C PRO A 58 -12.40 -27.42 21.84
N PRO A 59 -12.64 -28.72 22.14
CA PRO A 59 -11.92 -29.40 23.19
C PRO A 59 -10.44 -29.50 22.81
N VAL A 60 -9.61 -28.70 23.47
CA VAL A 60 -8.17 -28.65 23.25
C VAL A 60 -7.45 -29.36 24.40
N SER A 61 -6.43 -30.15 24.08
CA SER A 61 -5.59 -30.81 25.10
C SER A 61 -4.12 -30.75 24.70
N SER A 62 -3.21 -30.84 25.68
CA SER A 62 -1.77 -30.86 25.41
C SER A 62 -1.35 -32.07 24.56
N ARG A 63 -2.09 -33.18 24.63
CA ARG A 63 -1.86 -34.37 23.79
C ARG A 63 -2.26 -34.11 22.34
N LEU A 64 -3.39 -33.42 22.14
CA LEU A 64 -3.85 -33.01 20.82
C LEU A 64 -2.86 -32.04 20.17
N LEU A 65 -2.47 -30.99 20.89
CA LEU A 65 -1.55 -29.97 20.37
C LEU A 65 -0.16 -30.54 20.09
N ARG A 66 0.37 -31.44 20.93
CA ARG A 66 1.61 -32.18 20.63
C ARG A 66 1.49 -33.04 19.38
N ARG A 67 0.31 -33.63 19.13
CA ARG A 67 0.07 -34.35 17.88
C ARG A 67 0.00 -33.39 16.69
N MET A 68 -0.75 -32.30 16.78
CA MET A 68 -0.76 -31.26 15.74
C MET A 68 0.64 -30.68 15.47
N GLN A 69 1.49 -30.60 16.50
CA GLN A 69 2.88 -30.16 16.40
C GLN A 69 3.75 -31.12 15.58
N SER A 70 3.51 -32.44 15.63
CA SER A 70 4.27 -33.38 14.78
C SER A 70 4.01 -33.12 13.29
N PHE A 71 2.80 -32.69 12.95
CA PHE A 71 2.39 -32.28 11.60
C PHE A 71 2.62 -30.79 11.32
N LYS A 72 3.38 -30.08 12.17
CA LYS A 72 3.72 -28.64 12.00
C LYS A 72 2.51 -27.70 11.93
N LEU A 73 1.32 -28.13 12.36
CA LEU A 73 0.14 -27.25 12.43
C LEU A 73 0.25 -26.25 13.58
N VAL A 74 0.94 -26.61 14.67
CA VAL A 74 1.19 -25.74 15.81
C VAL A 74 2.64 -25.86 16.27
N ARG A 75 3.17 -24.81 16.91
CA ARG A 75 4.48 -24.79 17.55
C ARG A 75 4.33 -24.60 19.05
N HIS A 76 5.01 -25.42 19.83
CA HIS A 76 5.12 -25.23 21.28
C HIS A 76 6.22 -24.23 21.61
N CYS A 77 5.89 -23.21 22.38
CA CYS A 77 6.84 -22.27 22.96
C CYS A 77 7.28 -22.79 24.34
N HIS A 78 8.57 -23.12 24.48
CA HIS A 78 9.08 -23.76 25.70
C HIS A 78 9.15 -22.82 26.90
N THR A 79 9.20 -21.50 26.68
CA THR A 79 9.36 -20.50 27.74
C THR A 79 8.08 -20.24 28.52
N ASP A 80 6.93 -20.22 27.85
CA ASP A 80 5.62 -19.89 28.44
C ASP A 80 4.58 -21.03 28.37
N CYS A 81 4.99 -22.17 27.79
CA CYS A 81 4.15 -23.33 27.51
C CYS A 81 2.92 -23.01 26.62
N THR A 82 3.00 -21.98 25.78
CA THR A 82 1.97 -21.67 24.79
C THR A 82 2.11 -22.55 23.55
N TYR A 83 0.99 -22.83 22.88
CA TYR A 83 0.98 -23.43 21.55
C TYR A 83 0.47 -22.40 20.55
N ARG A 84 1.27 -22.11 19.52
CA ARG A 84 0.97 -21.13 18.47
C ARG A 84 0.65 -21.83 17.17
N LEU A 85 -0.40 -21.40 16.48
CA LEU A 85 -0.76 -21.89 15.16
C LEU A 85 0.31 -21.53 14.14
N ALA A 86 0.65 -22.47 13.25
CA ALA A 86 1.55 -22.20 12.15
C ALA A 86 0.89 -21.25 11.14
N VAL A 87 1.64 -20.31 10.57
CA VAL A 87 1.09 -19.36 9.60
C VAL A 87 0.50 -20.09 8.38
N ARG A 88 1.23 -21.08 7.89
CA ARG A 88 0.83 -21.94 6.76
C ARG A 88 -0.12 -23.07 7.14
N TRP A 89 -0.78 -23.01 8.30
CA TRP A 89 -1.61 -24.14 8.77
C TRP A 89 -2.66 -24.56 7.75
N ARG A 90 -3.26 -23.62 6.98
CA ARG A 90 -4.28 -23.94 5.96
C ARG A 90 -3.70 -24.80 4.84
N SER A 91 -2.54 -24.42 4.30
CA SER A 91 -1.84 -25.21 3.27
C SER A 91 -1.39 -26.56 3.80
N ILE A 92 -0.79 -26.59 5.00
CA ILE A 92 -0.40 -27.85 5.67
C ILE A 92 -1.63 -28.74 5.87
N PHE A 93 -2.73 -28.17 6.33
CA PHE A 93 -3.97 -28.88 6.61
C PHE A 93 -4.64 -29.41 5.35
N GLN A 94 -4.67 -28.63 4.26
CA GLN A 94 -5.18 -29.05 2.96
C GLN A 94 -4.37 -30.24 2.41
N ARG A 95 -3.03 -30.21 2.49
CA ARG A 95 -2.19 -31.34 2.08
C ARG A 95 -2.46 -32.60 2.89
N LEU A 96 -2.60 -32.48 4.21
CA LEU A 96 -2.98 -33.61 5.07
C LEU A 96 -4.38 -34.15 4.73
N TRP A 97 -5.28 -33.28 4.27
CA TRP A 97 -6.62 -33.64 3.82
C TRP A 97 -6.60 -34.44 2.51
N ASP A 98 -5.72 -34.06 1.59
CA ASP A 98 -5.54 -34.69 0.29
C ASP A 98 -4.71 -35.98 0.37
N GLY A 99 -4.18 -36.31 1.56
CA GLY A 99 -3.50 -37.57 1.84
C GLY A 99 -2.03 -37.60 1.46
N ALA A 100 -1.37 -36.44 1.34
CA ALA A 100 0.07 -36.37 1.15
C ALA A 100 0.80 -37.03 2.33
N ASP A 101 1.79 -37.88 2.04
CA ASP A 101 2.56 -38.60 3.06
C ASP A 101 3.42 -37.62 3.89
N GLU A 102 3.68 -37.96 5.16
CA GLU A 102 4.45 -37.13 6.10
C GLU A 102 5.84 -36.77 5.54
N GLU A 103 6.49 -37.69 4.82
CA GLU A 103 7.82 -37.46 4.22
C GLU A 103 7.78 -36.48 3.05
N GLU A 104 6.74 -36.49 2.22
CA GLU A 104 6.56 -35.52 1.13
C GLU A 104 6.20 -34.14 1.71
N ALA A 105 5.37 -34.12 2.76
CA ALA A 105 5.02 -32.90 3.48
C ALA A 105 6.19 -32.25 4.21
N VAL A 106 7.18 -33.04 4.69
CA VAL A 106 8.38 -32.58 5.40
C VAL A 106 9.57 -32.34 4.47
N ALA A 107 9.67 -33.06 3.35
CA ALA A 107 10.71 -32.84 2.34
C ALA A 107 10.54 -31.49 1.66
N ASP A 108 9.30 -31.08 1.34
CA ASP A 108 9.01 -29.73 0.81
C ASP A 108 8.92 -28.64 1.89
N ALA A 109 8.71 -29.01 3.16
CA ALA A 109 8.62 -28.06 4.27
C ALA A 109 9.93 -27.87 5.04
N SER A 110 10.97 -28.64 4.71
CA SER A 110 12.32 -28.20 5.00
C SER A 110 12.57 -27.06 4.04
N PRO A 111 12.56 -25.77 4.48
CA PRO A 111 12.95 -24.69 3.59
C PRO A 111 14.26 -25.12 2.97
N ASN A 112 14.37 -25.07 1.65
CA ASN A 112 15.62 -25.36 0.96
C ASN A 112 16.73 -24.63 1.72
N LEU A 113 17.51 -25.37 2.53
CA LEU A 113 18.69 -24.85 3.22
C LEU A 113 19.74 -24.38 2.19
N LEU A 114 19.47 -24.66 0.91
CA LEU A 114 20.14 -24.26 -0.32
C LEU A 114 19.78 -22.83 -0.75
N GLY A 115 19.81 -21.85 0.16
CA GLY A 115 19.91 -20.43 -0.21
C GLY A 115 18.79 -19.82 -1.06
N ASP A 116 17.69 -20.53 -1.34
CA ASP A 116 16.58 -19.98 -2.11
C ASP A 116 15.79 -18.96 -1.25
N PRO A 117 15.39 -17.81 -1.83
CA PRO A 117 14.53 -16.85 -1.17
C PRO A 117 13.19 -17.45 -0.73
N PHE A 118 12.75 -17.13 0.49
CA PHE A 118 11.41 -17.50 0.95
C PHE A 118 10.79 -16.44 1.84
N ILE A 119 9.46 -16.29 1.77
CA ILE A 119 8.71 -15.42 2.66
C ILE A 119 8.72 -16.02 4.06
N VAL A 120 9.28 -15.26 4.98
CA VAL A 120 9.27 -15.49 6.42
C VAL A 120 7.91 -15.10 6.97
N ASP A 121 7.47 -13.88 6.66
CA ASP A 121 6.15 -13.37 7.04
C ASP A 121 5.73 -12.15 6.19
N ALA A 122 4.45 -11.82 6.20
CA ALA A 122 3.87 -10.70 5.47
C ALA A 122 2.74 -10.06 6.28
N ASN A 123 2.77 -8.72 6.43
CA ASN A 123 1.74 -8.00 7.17
C ASN A 123 1.78 -6.49 6.87
N VAL A 124 0.86 -5.75 7.48
CA VAL A 124 0.87 -4.28 7.50
C VAL A 124 1.93 -3.80 8.48
N ASP A 125 2.86 -2.97 8.02
CA ASP A 125 3.85 -2.34 8.89
C ASP A 125 3.28 -1.12 9.62
N THR A 126 2.59 -0.24 8.90
CA THR A 126 1.98 0.95 9.47
C THR A 126 0.68 1.26 8.74
N MET A 127 -0.31 1.77 9.48
CA MET A 127 -1.59 2.21 8.92
C MET A 127 -1.97 3.57 9.49
N TYR A 128 -2.45 4.47 8.63
CA TYR A 128 -2.99 5.78 9.02
C TYR A 128 -4.44 5.88 8.59
N VAL A 129 -5.28 6.32 9.53
CA VAL A 129 -6.71 6.50 9.33
C VAL A 129 -7.10 7.91 9.76
N SER A 130 -7.83 8.60 8.90
CA SER A 130 -8.43 9.90 9.19
C SER A 130 -9.79 9.72 9.84
N LEU A 131 -10.10 10.59 10.78
CA LEU A 131 -11.40 10.72 11.43
C LEU A 131 -12.09 11.95 10.85
N LEU A 132 -13.18 11.72 10.14
CA LEU A 132 -13.93 12.75 9.43
C LEU A 132 -15.29 12.96 10.10
N ALA A 133 -15.70 14.21 10.21
CA ALA A 133 -17.06 14.60 10.55
C ALA A 133 -18.02 14.15 9.43
N PRO A 134 -19.30 13.91 9.74
CA PRO A 134 -20.30 13.57 8.73
C PRO A 134 -20.42 14.66 7.68
N GLU A 135 -20.60 14.26 6.41
CA GLU A 135 -20.92 15.19 5.33
C GLU A 135 -22.32 15.78 5.58
N SER A 136 -22.42 17.10 5.60
CA SER A 136 -23.69 17.81 5.72
C SER A 136 -23.66 18.97 4.75
N GLU A 137 -24.60 18.95 3.80
CA GLU A 137 -24.69 19.99 2.77
C GLU A 137 -25.50 21.21 3.27
N GLU A 138 -26.40 21.06 4.25
CA GLU A 138 -27.40 22.12 4.52
C GLU A 138 -27.84 22.32 5.99
N ASP A 139 -27.28 21.63 6.98
CA ASP A 139 -27.80 21.71 8.36
C ASP A 139 -26.83 22.41 9.33
N GLU A 140 -27.20 23.61 9.80
CA GLU A 140 -26.49 24.31 10.89
C GLU A 140 -26.40 23.45 12.18
N ALA A 141 -27.30 22.48 12.37
CA ALA A 141 -27.21 21.53 13.48
C ALA A 141 -25.96 20.62 13.39
N LEU A 142 -25.47 20.36 12.17
CA LEU A 142 -24.29 19.52 11.91
C LEU A 142 -22.96 20.26 12.13
N ASP A 143 -22.94 21.60 12.21
CA ASP A 143 -21.73 22.34 12.58
C ASP A 143 -21.24 22.03 14.00
N LYS A 144 -22.15 21.64 14.90
CA LYS A 144 -21.77 21.14 16.24
C LYS A 144 -21.07 19.78 16.18
N LEU A 145 -21.39 18.96 15.18
CA LEU A 145 -20.77 17.65 14.95
C LEU A 145 -19.41 17.77 14.23
N ARG A 146 -19.10 18.93 13.65
CA ARG A 146 -17.79 19.26 13.08
C ARG A 146 -16.74 19.65 14.13
N LEU A 147 -17.11 19.72 15.40
CA LEU A 147 -16.19 19.98 16.50
C LEU A 147 -15.94 18.71 17.31
N LEU A 148 -14.77 18.64 17.96
CA LEU A 148 -14.59 17.66 19.03
C LEU A 148 -15.67 17.87 20.10
N PRO A 149 -16.24 16.77 20.65
CA PRO A 149 -17.16 16.89 21.78
C PRO A 149 -16.56 17.75 22.90
N ALA A 150 -17.38 18.64 23.48
CA ALA A 150 -16.90 19.64 24.44
C ALA A 150 -16.15 19.00 25.62
N HIS A 151 -16.65 17.89 26.18
CA HIS A 151 -15.96 17.20 27.27
C HIS A 151 -14.61 16.64 26.84
N LEU A 152 -14.51 16.08 25.63
CA LEU A 152 -13.26 15.53 25.11
C LEU A 152 -12.24 16.63 24.89
N ASN A 153 -12.67 17.74 24.28
CA ASN A 153 -11.86 18.94 24.08
C ASN A 153 -11.34 19.51 25.41
N ASP A 154 -12.19 19.57 26.44
CA ASP A 154 -11.84 20.06 27.78
C ASP A 154 -10.87 19.12 28.51
N VAL A 155 -11.08 17.80 28.44
CA VAL A 155 -10.17 16.81 29.04
C VAL A 155 -8.81 16.87 28.34
N CYS A 156 -8.78 16.87 27.01
CA CYS A 156 -7.54 16.99 26.24
C CYS A 156 -6.82 18.32 26.49
N GLY A 157 -7.56 19.43 26.63
CA GLY A 157 -7.02 20.74 27.02
C GLY A 157 -6.30 20.67 28.37
N ARG A 158 -6.98 20.20 29.42
CA ARG A 158 -6.39 20.08 30.76
C ARG A 158 -5.17 19.16 30.80
N LEU A 159 -5.22 18.01 30.12
CA LEU A 159 -4.09 17.07 30.06
C LEU A 159 -2.88 17.69 29.32
N LYS A 160 -3.13 18.46 28.26
CA LYS A 160 -2.07 19.17 27.53
C LYS A 160 -1.46 20.27 28.38
N ASP A 161 -2.28 21.08 29.05
CA ASP A 161 -1.82 22.13 29.96
C ASP A 161 -0.96 21.53 31.08
N GLN A 162 -1.37 20.37 31.62
CA GLN A 162 -0.60 19.62 32.60
C GLN A 162 0.75 19.14 32.01
N ALA A 163 0.77 18.56 30.81
CA ALA A 163 2.00 18.13 30.15
C ALA A 163 2.96 19.30 29.87
N GLN A 164 2.42 20.48 29.55
CA GLN A 164 3.20 21.71 29.38
C GLN A 164 3.77 22.22 30.71
N ALA A 165 2.95 22.23 31.78
CA ALA A 165 3.38 22.66 33.10
C ALA A 165 4.46 21.74 33.69
N GLU A 166 4.36 20.42 33.46
CA GLU A 166 5.33 19.43 33.92
C GLU A 166 6.53 19.24 32.98
N ASP A 167 6.51 19.89 31.81
CA ASP A 167 7.47 19.76 30.71
C ASP A 167 7.73 18.32 30.21
N LYS A 168 6.82 17.39 30.50
CA LYS A 168 6.92 15.96 30.15
C LYS A 168 5.56 15.42 29.70
N ALA A 169 5.57 14.25 29.07
CA ALA A 169 4.34 13.57 28.72
C ALA A 169 3.58 13.11 29.98
N VAL A 170 2.25 13.24 29.97
CA VAL A 170 1.37 12.92 31.10
C VAL A 170 0.52 11.71 30.77
N GLU A 171 0.39 10.78 31.71
CA GLU A 171 -0.45 9.59 31.55
C GLU A 171 -1.93 9.98 31.50
N THR A 172 -2.67 9.42 30.56
CA THR A 172 -4.11 9.67 30.38
C THR A 172 -4.94 8.50 30.91
N PRO A 173 -6.25 8.67 31.19
CA PRO A 173 -7.11 7.57 31.62
C PRO A 173 -7.45 6.55 30.50
N TRP A 174 -7.02 6.81 29.27
CA TRP A 174 -7.36 6.02 28.09
C TRP A 174 -6.30 4.98 27.81
N HIS A 175 -6.73 3.75 27.55
CA HIS A 175 -5.84 2.60 27.37
C HIS A 175 -6.14 1.90 26.04
N LEU A 176 -5.10 1.45 25.36
CA LEU A 176 -5.21 0.52 24.24
C LEU A 176 -4.39 -0.73 24.57
N PHE A 177 -5.04 -1.90 24.60
CA PHE A 177 -4.42 -3.18 24.97
C PHE A 177 -3.63 -3.13 26.29
N ASP A 178 -4.28 -2.63 27.34
CA ASP A 178 -3.72 -2.46 28.69
C ASP A 178 -2.58 -1.43 28.82
N THR A 179 -2.22 -0.73 27.74
CA THR A 179 -1.21 0.33 27.77
C THR A 179 -1.87 1.70 27.73
N SER A 180 -1.63 2.51 28.76
CA SER A 180 -2.09 3.90 28.84
C SER A 180 -1.56 4.73 27.68
N LEU A 181 -2.40 5.61 27.14
CA LEU A 181 -1.96 6.68 26.24
C LEU A 181 -1.29 7.79 27.05
N MET A 182 -0.24 8.38 26.47
CA MET A 182 0.45 9.53 27.04
C MET A 182 0.10 10.79 26.23
N MET A 183 -0.31 11.85 26.92
CA MET A 183 -0.51 13.19 26.35
C MET A 183 0.81 13.94 26.27
N TYR A 184 1.12 14.53 25.12
CA TYR A 184 2.35 15.28 24.90
C TYR A 184 2.12 16.80 24.99
N LYS A 185 3.11 17.52 25.51
CA LYS A 185 3.06 18.97 25.75
C LYS A 185 2.88 19.81 24.48
N ALA A 186 3.48 19.36 23.39
CA ALA A 186 3.40 20.02 22.10
C ALA A 186 2.43 19.28 21.19
N GLY A 187 1.55 20.05 20.54
CA GLY A 187 0.92 19.57 19.32
C GLY A 187 1.97 19.44 18.21
N ILE A 188 1.63 18.73 17.14
CA ILE A 188 2.45 18.72 15.94
C ILE A 188 2.13 20.03 15.19
N GLY A 189 2.99 21.02 15.35
CA GLY A 189 2.89 22.31 14.68
C GLY A 189 3.57 22.28 13.31
N THR A 190 3.17 23.22 12.45
CA THR A 190 3.81 23.42 11.15
C THR A 190 5.20 24.00 11.42
N LYS A 191 6.29 23.31 11.05
CA LYS A 191 7.63 23.90 11.09
C LYS A 191 7.88 24.61 9.76
N GLY A 192 8.50 25.78 9.82
CA GLY A 192 9.13 26.45 8.68
C GLY A 192 8.20 27.26 7.80
N ASP A 193 7.24 26.61 7.12
CA ASP A 193 6.72 27.16 5.86
C ASP A 193 5.21 27.40 5.87
N GLY A 194 4.55 27.31 7.03
CA GLY A 194 3.09 27.47 7.17
C GLY A 194 2.26 26.35 6.53
N LYS A 195 2.83 25.57 5.63
CA LYS A 195 2.25 24.38 5.01
C LYS A 195 2.32 23.21 6.02
N GLY A 196 1.37 23.15 6.95
CA GLY A 196 1.22 22.00 7.87
C GLY A 196 -0.22 21.85 8.43
N VAL A 197 -0.72 20.63 8.66
CA VAL A 197 -1.91 20.45 9.52
C VAL A 197 -1.46 20.59 10.97
N SER A 198 -1.94 21.62 11.65
CA SER A 198 -1.68 21.77 13.08
C SER A 198 -2.56 20.83 13.89
N TRP A 199 -1.93 19.94 14.65
CA TRP A 199 -2.62 19.02 15.56
C TRP A 199 -2.64 19.63 16.95
N SER A 200 -3.83 19.84 17.51
CA SER A 200 -3.98 20.49 18.82
C SER A 200 -3.64 19.54 19.96
N TYR A 201 -4.00 18.27 19.84
CA TYR A 201 -3.81 17.24 20.86
C TYR A 201 -3.08 16.04 20.26
N LEU A 202 -2.05 15.56 20.96
CA LEU A 202 -1.25 14.41 20.57
C LEU A 202 -1.20 13.41 21.73
N LEU A 203 -1.82 12.25 21.52
CA LEU A 203 -1.81 11.15 22.46
C LEU A 203 -1.11 9.95 21.83
N ARG A 204 -0.18 9.30 22.50
CA ARG A 204 0.44 8.08 21.95
C ARG A 204 0.88 7.10 23.02
N ASN A 205 0.98 5.84 22.62
CA ASN A 205 1.74 4.79 23.28
C ASN A 205 2.55 4.01 22.23
N ALA A 206 3.05 2.83 22.56
CA ALA A 206 3.80 1.99 21.62
C ALA A 206 2.95 1.47 20.43
N TYR A 207 1.63 1.40 20.60
CA TYR A 207 0.71 0.77 19.64
C TYR A 207 0.01 1.76 18.72
N VAL A 208 -0.39 2.91 19.25
CA VAL A 208 -1.17 3.91 18.52
C VAL A 208 -0.71 5.32 18.83
N MET A 209 -0.82 6.18 17.83
CA MET A 209 -0.78 7.63 17.98
C MET A 209 -2.12 8.21 17.52
N LEU A 210 -2.82 8.90 18.41
CA LEU A 210 -4.02 9.67 18.13
C LEU A 210 -3.66 11.15 18.01
N ARG A 211 -4.24 11.81 17.01
CA ARG A 211 -4.09 13.24 16.76
C ARG A 211 -5.46 13.85 16.62
N PHE A 212 -5.73 14.91 17.34
CA PHE A 212 -7.01 15.62 17.25
C PHE A 212 -6.79 17.12 17.03
N ARG A 213 -7.76 17.73 16.35
CA ARG A 213 -7.78 19.16 16.09
C ARG A 213 -8.81 19.83 17.00
N LYS A 214 -8.43 20.97 17.57
CA LYS A 214 -9.38 21.84 18.28
C LYS A 214 -10.33 22.55 17.29
N THR A 215 -9.81 22.91 16.11
CA THR A 215 -10.57 23.49 15.02
C THR A 215 -10.45 22.58 13.79
N PRO A 216 -11.57 22.08 13.24
CA PRO A 216 -11.56 21.20 12.08
C PRO A 216 -10.95 21.90 10.87
N LEU A 217 -10.48 21.12 9.90
CA LEU A 217 -10.15 21.58 8.55
C LEU A 217 -11.01 20.80 7.59
N GLY A 218 -12.01 21.46 7.00
CA GLY A 218 -13.09 20.76 6.33
C GLY A 218 -13.76 19.77 7.29
N GLN A 219 -13.79 18.50 6.90
CA GLN A 219 -14.33 17.43 7.74
C GLN A 219 -13.29 16.80 8.68
N LEU A 220 -11.99 17.11 8.55
CA LEU A 220 -10.95 16.43 9.33
C LEU A 220 -10.98 16.84 10.80
N LEU A 221 -11.41 15.91 11.66
CA LEU A 221 -11.42 16.07 13.13
C LEU A 221 -10.14 15.55 13.77
N GLY A 222 -9.62 14.46 13.23
CA GLY A 222 -8.56 13.68 13.85
C GLY A 222 -7.88 12.73 12.87
N SER A 223 -6.82 12.09 13.33
CA SER A 223 -6.25 10.92 12.68
C SER A 223 -5.63 10.00 13.71
N PHE A 224 -5.43 8.74 13.33
CA PHE A 224 -4.61 7.83 14.10
C PHE A 224 -3.64 7.04 13.23
N ARG A 225 -2.48 6.74 13.80
CA ARG A 225 -1.46 5.84 13.25
C ARG A 225 -1.35 4.60 14.11
N LEU A 226 -1.50 3.43 13.51
CA LEU A 226 -1.20 2.14 14.12
C LEU A 226 0.25 1.76 13.82
N SER A 227 1.00 1.36 14.84
CA SER A 227 2.40 0.95 14.71
C SER A 227 2.54 -0.49 14.22
N ALA A 228 3.72 -0.82 13.70
CA ALA A 228 4.08 -2.19 13.35
C ALA A 228 3.92 -3.13 14.55
N GLU A 229 4.37 -2.71 15.73
CA GLU A 229 4.23 -3.53 16.93
C GLU A 229 2.77 -3.89 17.20
N CYS A 230 1.84 -2.95 17.08
CA CYS A 230 0.41 -3.21 17.22
C CYS A 230 -0.13 -4.19 16.16
N LEU A 231 0.14 -3.89 14.90
CA LEU A 231 -0.43 -4.60 13.74
C LEU A 231 0.09 -6.04 13.63
N TRP A 232 1.35 -6.27 13.97
CA TRP A 232 1.97 -7.59 13.97
C TRP A 232 1.62 -8.42 15.21
N THR A 233 1.39 -7.76 16.35
CA THR A 233 1.05 -8.41 17.63
C THR A 233 -0.41 -8.86 17.66
N TYR A 234 -1.34 -7.97 17.27
CA TYR A 234 -2.78 -8.19 17.41
C TYR A 234 -3.47 -8.49 16.07
N GLY A 235 -2.86 -8.13 14.94
CA GLY A 235 -3.48 -8.18 13.63
C GLY A 235 -4.25 -6.88 13.30
N PRO A 236 -4.37 -6.50 12.02
CA PRO A 236 -4.99 -5.24 11.60
C PRO A 236 -6.45 -5.06 12.06
N GLN A 237 -7.27 -6.11 11.97
CA GLN A 237 -8.68 -6.08 12.37
C GLN A 237 -8.83 -5.77 13.87
N VAL A 238 -8.14 -6.53 14.73
CA VAL A 238 -8.21 -6.38 16.19
C VAL A 238 -7.64 -5.01 16.61
N ALA A 239 -6.58 -4.56 15.95
CA ALA A 239 -6.00 -3.24 16.17
C ALA A 239 -7.01 -2.11 15.87
N LEU A 240 -7.69 -2.17 14.71
CA LEU A 240 -8.71 -1.20 14.33
C LEU A 240 -9.93 -1.24 15.25
N ASP A 241 -10.42 -2.44 15.60
CA ASP A 241 -11.55 -2.60 16.52
C ASP A 241 -11.21 -2.04 17.91
N GLY A 242 -9.99 -2.29 18.39
CA GLY A 242 -9.48 -1.74 19.64
C GLY A 242 -9.44 -0.20 19.64
N VAL A 243 -8.94 0.42 18.56
CA VAL A 243 -8.95 1.88 18.41
C VAL A 243 -10.37 2.43 18.30
N ARG A 244 -11.27 1.76 17.57
CA ARG A 244 -12.69 2.18 17.48
C ARG A 244 -13.37 2.14 18.85
N GLN A 245 -13.14 1.09 19.64
CA GLN A 245 -13.67 0.99 20.99
C GLN A 245 -13.10 2.09 21.90
N LEU A 246 -11.80 2.36 21.81
CA LEU A 246 -11.14 3.44 22.54
C LEU A 246 -11.75 4.81 22.19
N LEU A 247 -11.87 5.11 20.89
CA LEU A 247 -12.44 6.38 20.43
C LEU A 247 -13.89 6.54 20.87
N ARG A 248 -14.69 5.46 20.86
CA ARG A 248 -16.06 5.48 21.40
C ARG A 248 -16.10 5.87 22.88
N GLN A 249 -15.18 5.32 23.69
CA GLN A 249 -15.05 5.69 25.10
C GLN A 249 -14.63 7.14 25.28
N MET A 250 -13.72 7.64 24.43
CA MET A 250 -13.28 9.04 24.45
C MET A 250 -14.43 9.99 24.07
N TRP A 251 -15.23 9.63 23.08
CA TRP A 251 -16.37 10.42 22.61
C TRP A 251 -17.50 10.49 23.64
N ASN A 252 -17.73 9.47 24.46
CA ASN A 252 -18.76 9.45 25.52
C ASN A 252 -20.16 9.95 25.08
N ASP A 253 -20.44 9.83 23.79
CA ASP A 253 -21.65 10.20 23.09
C ASP A 253 -21.74 9.26 21.88
N ASP A 254 -22.61 8.26 22.00
CA ASP A 254 -22.72 7.23 20.97
C ASP A 254 -23.23 7.81 19.65
N GLU A 255 -24.17 8.76 19.68
CA GLU A 255 -24.76 9.34 18.47
C GLU A 255 -23.71 10.14 17.68
N ALA A 256 -23.00 11.04 18.36
CA ALA A 256 -21.92 11.81 17.74
C ALA A 256 -20.78 10.90 17.24
N PHE A 257 -20.48 9.81 17.96
CA PHE A 257 -19.43 8.87 17.56
C PHE A 257 -19.82 8.06 16.31
N TYR A 258 -21.06 7.58 16.20
CA TYR A 258 -21.50 6.81 15.04
C TYR A 258 -21.65 7.65 13.78
N GLY A 259 -21.73 8.98 13.91
CA GLY A 259 -21.65 9.90 12.77
C GLY A 259 -20.24 10.07 12.19
N LEU A 260 -19.19 9.55 12.84
CA LEU A 260 -17.82 9.66 12.34
C LEU A 260 -17.58 8.73 11.15
N THR A 261 -16.92 9.25 10.14
CA THR A 261 -16.40 8.48 9.01
C THR A 261 -14.91 8.20 9.22
N PHE A 262 -14.51 6.94 9.03
CA PHE A 262 -13.13 6.51 9.09
C PHE A 262 -12.59 6.35 7.67
N ARG A 263 -11.53 7.07 7.33
CA ARG A 263 -10.95 7.04 5.98
C ARG A 263 -9.51 6.57 6.00
N LEU A 264 -9.22 5.44 5.35
CA LEU A 264 -7.86 4.96 5.14
C LEU A 264 -7.07 6.02 4.35
N SER A 265 -6.02 6.50 4.97
CA SER A 265 -5.19 7.59 4.44
C SER A 265 -3.89 7.03 3.89
N GLN A 266 -3.29 6.09 4.60
CA GLN A 266 -2.01 5.52 4.21
C GLN A 266 -1.88 4.10 4.73
N LEU A 267 -1.28 3.24 3.91
CA LEU A 267 -1.12 1.82 4.18
C LEU A 267 0.30 1.40 3.79
N HIS A 268 1.04 0.81 4.71
CA HIS A 268 2.37 0.25 4.44
C HIS A 268 2.26 -1.27 4.51
N LEU A 269 2.36 -1.94 3.37
CA LEU A 269 2.41 -3.40 3.30
C LEU A 269 3.86 -3.84 3.23
N CYS A 270 4.22 -4.87 3.97
CA CYS A 270 5.59 -5.37 3.96
C CYS A 270 5.67 -6.90 4.00
N VAL A 271 6.77 -7.40 3.45
CA VAL A 271 7.10 -8.82 3.38
C VAL A 271 8.55 -8.99 3.82
N ASP A 272 8.75 -9.84 4.82
CA ASP A 272 10.07 -10.25 5.29
C ASP A 272 10.50 -11.49 4.50
N VAL A 273 11.62 -11.39 3.78
CA VAL A 273 12.14 -12.43 2.88
C VAL A 273 13.52 -12.86 3.36
N ALA A 274 13.64 -14.13 3.73
CA ALA A 274 14.92 -14.75 4.06
C ALA A 274 15.62 -15.19 2.78
N ASN A 275 16.95 -15.23 2.81
CA ASN A 275 17.83 -15.53 1.67
C ASN A 275 17.71 -14.56 0.48
N PHE A 276 16.93 -13.49 0.62
CA PHE A 276 16.93 -12.38 -0.35
C PHE A 276 17.94 -11.33 0.09
N ALA A 277 18.95 -11.07 -0.73
CA ALA A 277 20.02 -10.13 -0.43
C ALA A 277 20.31 -9.26 -1.67
N PRO A 278 19.44 -8.28 -1.98
CA PRO A 278 19.62 -7.42 -3.15
C PRO A 278 20.93 -6.65 -3.06
N SER A 279 21.60 -6.53 -4.20
CA SER A 279 22.86 -5.83 -4.38
C SER A 279 22.65 -4.54 -5.20
N PRO A 280 23.59 -3.58 -5.18
CA PRO A 280 23.50 -2.41 -6.04
C PRO A 280 23.38 -2.74 -7.54
N ALA A 281 23.95 -3.86 -7.99
CA ALA A 281 23.83 -4.31 -9.38
C ALA A 281 22.40 -4.73 -9.76
N ASP A 282 21.55 -5.05 -8.79
CA ASP A 282 20.16 -5.37 -9.03
C ASP A 282 19.31 -4.14 -9.36
N LEU A 283 19.77 -2.92 -9.05
CA LEU A 283 19.06 -1.69 -9.43
C LEU A 283 18.92 -1.53 -10.95
N ASP A 284 19.91 -1.97 -11.72
CA ASP A 284 19.86 -2.01 -13.18
C ASP A 284 18.87 -3.06 -13.72
N ARG A 285 18.33 -3.91 -12.84
CA ARG A 285 17.34 -4.94 -13.12
C ARG A 285 15.96 -4.59 -12.57
N VAL A 286 15.87 -3.58 -11.70
CA VAL A 286 14.59 -3.08 -11.22
C VAL A 286 13.91 -2.24 -12.30
N LEU A 287 12.67 -2.61 -12.60
CA LEU A 287 11.75 -1.84 -13.41
C LEU A 287 10.73 -1.21 -12.48
N THR A 288 10.74 0.11 -12.38
CA THR A 288 9.66 0.87 -11.76
C THR A 288 8.88 1.63 -12.83
N ARG A 289 7.59 1.85 -12.56
CA ARG A 289 6.73 2.76 -13.33
C ARG A 289 6.74 4.18 -12.77
N SER A 290 7.72 4.52 -11.92
CA SER A 290 7.94 5.90 -11.50
C SER A 290 8.31 6.76 -12.71
N ARG A 291 7.87 8.02 -12.73
CA ARG A 291 8.10 8.94 -13.84
C ARG A 291 9.57 9.36 -13.92
N VAL A 292 10.28 9.34 -12.79
CA VAL A 292 11.70 9.71 -12.69
C VAL A 292 12.57 8.49 -12.37
N LYS A 293 13.65 8.31 -13.13
CA LYS A 293 14.57 7.15 -13.06
C LYS A 293 16.01 7.52 -12.66
N GLY A 294 16.20 8.64 -11.96
CA GLY A 294 17.53 8.99 -11.45
C GLY A 294 17.93 8.04 -10.32
N ILE A 295 19.04 7.31 -10.43
CA ILE A 295 19.57 6.57 -9.28
C ILE A 295 20.59 7.48 -8.61
N HIS A 296 20.34 7.89 -7.37
CA HIS A 296 21.32 8.61 -6.59
C HIS A 296 22.14 7.60 -5.77
N VAL A 297 23.34 7.30 -6.27
CA VAL A 297 24.35 6.57 -5.50
C VAL A 297 25.30 7.61 -4.90
N PRO A 298 25.38 7.76 -3.57
CA PRO A 298 26.34 8.66 -2.95
C PRO A 298 27.76 8.26 -3.38
N SER A 299 28.54 9.20 -3.94
CA SER A 299 29.93 8.91 -4.32
C SER A 299 30.78 8.73 -3.08
N VAL A 300 31.28 7.51 -2.84
CA VAL A 300 32.25 7.23 -1.79
C VAL A 300 33.63 7.66 -2.31
N SER A 301 34.08 8.87 -2.00
CA SER A 301 35.46 9.28 -2.29
C SER A 301 36.41 8.76 -1.20
N ASP A 302 37.53 8.17 -1.62
CA ASP A 302 38.50 7.46 -0.77
C ASP A 302 39.28 8.33 0.24
N GLU A 303 39.12 9.66 0.23
CA GLU A 303 40.01 10.57 0.97
C GLU A 303 39.37 11.39 2.11
N SER A 304 38.11 11.11 2.49
CA SER A 304 37.53 11.75 3.68
C SER A 304 36.46 10.87 4.36
N ALA A 305 36.90 9.71 4.83
CA ALA A 305 36.22 8.98 5.90
C ALA A 305 36.34 9.68 7.29
N GLU A 306 36.54 11.00 7.32
CA GLU A 306 36.10 11.83 8.44
C GLU A 306 34.66 12.26 8.15
N PHE A 307 33.72 11.35 8.44
CA PHE A 307 32.32 11.59 8.82
C PHE A 307 31.64 12.88 8.28
N ALA A 308 31.76 13.17 6.99
CA ALA A 308 30.81 14.02 6.28
C ALA A 308 29.59 13.16 5.96
N VAL A 309 28.82 12.93 7.00
CA VAL A 309 27.53 12.28 7.00
C VAL A 309 26.55 13.16 6.20
N MET A 310 26.38 12.88 4.91
CA MET A 310 25.11 13.17 4.25
C MET A 310 24.10 12.14 4.76
N GLY A 311 23.55 12.41 5.94
CA GLY A 311 22.61 11.57 6.66
C GLY A 311 23.15 10.17 7.02
N THR A 312 23.43 9.92 8.30
CA THR A 312 23.77 8.57 8.76
C THR A 312 22.53 7.70 8.51
N PHE A 313 22.68 6.38 8.44
CA PHE A 313 21.49 5.52 8.53
C PHE A 313 20.70 5.83 9.82
N ASP A 314 21.39 6.28 10.88
CA ASP A 314 20.76 6.94 12.02
C ASP A 314 20.05 8.23 11.62
N ASP A 315 20.57 9.19 10.84
CA ASP A 315 19.80 10.35 10.35
C ASP A 315 18.71 10.02 9.31
N TYR A 316 18.72 8.87 8.63
CA TYR A 316 17.55 8.42 7.88
C TYR A 316 16.51 7.83 8.84
N LEU A 317 16.90 7.07 9.87
CA LEU A 317 15.97 6.54 10.88
C LEU A 317 15.57 7.55 11.98
N SER A 318 16.35 8.61 12.20
CA SER A 318 16.24 9.62 13.26
C SER A 318 16.13 11.06 12.73
N GLY A 319 16.50 11.27 11.47
CA GLY A 319 16.23 12.47 10.67
C GLY A 319 15.21 12.23 9.55
N GLN A 320 14.53 11.07 9.51
CA GLN A 320 13.06 11.13 9.39
C GLN A 320 12.62 12.08 10.52
N PRO A 321 12.08 13.27 10.23
CA PRO A 321 11.92 14.32 11.22
C PRO A 321 10.95 13.92 12.34
N ASP A 322 11.37 13.12 13.34
CA ASP A 322 10.51 12.14 14.02
C ASP A 322 9.77 11.25 12.97
N GLU A 323 9.76 9.92 13.10
CA GLU A 323 8.87 8.99 12.33
C GLU A 323 7.35 9.34 12.44
N TRP A 324 7.01 10.49 13.03
CA TRP A 324 5.72 10.95 13.45
C TRP A 324 5.31 12.31 12.84
N ASN A 325 6.17 13.08 12.17
CA ASN A 325 5.79 14.40 11.59
C ASN A 325 5.45 14.41 10.08
N ASP A 326 5.50 13.27 9.37
CA ASP A 326 5.47 13.22 7.90
C ASP A 326 4.08 13.24 7.23
N LEU A 327 3.17 14.13 7.61
CA LEU A 327 1.94 14.32 6.83
C LEU A 327 1.92 15.71 6.17
N ASP A 328 2.15 15.73 4.86
CA ASP A 328 1.94 16.89 3.98
C ASP A 328 0.46 17.34 4.05
N PRO A 329 0.14 18.63 4.22
CA PRO A 329 -1.23 19.14 4.35
C PRO A 329 -2.07 19.13 3.07
N ALA A 330 -1.43 19.22 1.89
CA ALA A 330 -2.14 19.16 0.61
C ALA A 330 -2.91 17.84 0.47
N PHE A 331 -2.52 16.84 1.27
CA PHE A 331 -3.17 15.55 1.41
C PHE A 331 -4.58 15.59 2.00
N PHE A 332 -4.88 16.52 2.92
CA PHE A 332 -6.16 16.55 3.66
C PHE A 332 -7.13 17.64 3.20
N ALA A 333 -6.64 18.64 2.48
CA ALA A 333 -7.42 19.83 2.13
C ALA A 333 -8.20 19.70 0.80
N ASP A 334 -7.97 18.63 0.04
CA ASP A 334 -8.52 18.43 -1.30
C ASP A 334 -9.75 17.49 -1.28
N ASP A 335 -10.79 17.92 -0.55
CA ASP A 335 -12.16 17.38 -0.68
C ASP A 335 -13.00 18.26 -1.65
N GLY A 336 -12.35 19.01 -2.55
CA GLY A 336 -13.04 19.77 -3.58
C GLY A 336 -13.77 18.84 -4.55
N ASP A 337 -15.06 19.08 -4.75
CA ASP A 337 -15.85 18.44 -5.80
C ASP A 337 -15.16 18.65 -7.16
N PRO A 338 -14.73 17.58 -7.86
CA PRO A 338 -14.09 17.71 -9.16
C PRO A 338 -15.01 18.33 -10.23
N ASP A 339 -16.33 18.42 -9.96
CA ASP A 339 -17.32 18.99 -10.87
C ASP A 339 -17.77 20.43 -10.51
N ALA A 340 -17.29 21.03 -9.41
CA ALA A 340 -17.74 22.36 -8.95
C ALA A 340 -16.98 23.57 -9.54
N PHE A 341 -16.08 23.38 -10.51
CA PHE A 341 -15.22 24.44 -11.06
C PHE A 341 -15.81 25.16 -12.29
N VAL A 342 -17.11 25.48 -12.29
CA VAL A 342 -17.73 26.33 -13.32
C VAL A 342 -18.82 27.22 -12.71
N ALA A 343 -18.43 28.29 -12.01
CA ALA A 343 -19.29 29.47 -11.84
C ALA A 343 -18.45 30.71 -11.46
N ASP A 344 -18.54 31.70 -12.34
CA ASP A 344 -18.23 33.13 -12.18
C ASP A 344 -16.76 33.53 -11.89
N ILE A 345 -15.97 33.60 -12.97
CA ILE A 345 -14.80 34.48 -13.05
C ILE A 345 -15.20 35.68 -13.91
N ASP A 346 -15.56 36.77 -13.24
CA ASP A 346 -15.46 38.13 -13.79
C ASP A 346 -14.35 38.85 -13.00
N ASP A 347 -13.56 39.63 -13.74
CA ASP A 347 -12.61 40.70 -13.35
C ASP A 347 -11.18 40.33 -12.86
N ASP A 348 -10.25 40.39 -13.81
CA ASP A 348 -9.04 41.24 -13.83
C ASP A 348 -8.18 41.37 -12.55
N GLU A 349 -7.53 40.29 -12.12
CA GLU A 349 -6.26 40.40 -11.39
C GLU A 349 -5.18 39.54 -12.06
N GLU A 350 -4.15 40.20 -12.62
CA GLU A 350 -2.89 39.59 -13.05
C GLU A 350 -2.21 38.93 -11.83
N ALA A 351 -2.58 37.67 -11.57
CA ALA A 351 -1.87 36.81 -10.64
C ALA A 351 -0.55 36.39 -11.28
N ASP A 352 0.54 36.81 -10.66
CA ASP A 352 1.91 36.35 -10.88
C ASP A 352 1.93 34.81 -10.75
N GLU A 353 1.88 34.12 -11.89
CA GLU A 353 2.06 32.67 -12.01
C GLU A 353 3.50 32.32 -11.59
N GLY A 354 3.72 32.25 -10.28
CA GLY A 354 4.90 31.63 -9.73
C GLY A 354 4.93 30.17 -10.17
N ASP A 355 5.85 29.84 -11.07
CA ASP A 355 6.28 28.47 -11.41
C ASP A 355 6.51 27.68 -10.09
N GLU A 356 5.48 27.03 -9.55
CA GLU A 356 5.66 25.95 -8.59
C GLU A 356 6.29 24.81 -9.39
N THR A 357 7.63 24.81 -9.45
CA THR A 357 8.40 23.67 -9.93
C THR A 357 7.91 22.44 -9.16
N PRO A 358 7.25 21.45 -9.80
CA PRO A 358 6.74 20.28 -9.10
C PRO A 358 7.91 19.67 -8.33
N ALA A 359 7.73 19.47 -7.02
CA ALA A 359 8.75 18.93 -6.13
C ALA A 359 9.48 17.78 -6.84
N ASP A 360 10.78 17.95 -7.08
CA ASP A 360 11.58 17.03 -7.88
C ASP A 360 11.40 15.61 -7.33
N GLU A 361 10.72 14.74 -8.09
CA GLU A 361 10.56 13.34 -7.72
C GLU A 361 11.96 12.70 -7.69
N GLU A 362 12.56 12.61 -6.50
CA GLU A 362 13.83 11.91 -6.31
C GLU A 362 13.67 10.46 -6.78
N GLY A 363 14.61 9.97 -7.58
CA GLY A 363 14.54 8.61 -8.09
C GLY A 363 14.93 7.57 -7.03
N ALA A 364 15.66 6.51 -7.41
CA ALA A 364 16.04 5.49 -6.43
C ALA A 364 17.19 5.99 -5.53
N ALA A 365 17.05 5.83 -4.22
CA ALA A 365 18.07 6.15 -3.22
C ALA A 365 18.69 4.87 -2.66
N VAL A 366 20.01 4.88 -2.44
CA VAL A 366 20.75 3.73 -1.86
C VAL A 366 21.15 4.05 -0.43
N TYR A 367 20.76 3.20 0.52
CA TYR A 367 21.23 3.28 1.90
C TYR A 367 22.51 2.47 2.06
N LEU A 368 23.49 3.06 2.74
CA LEU A 368 24.79 2.46 3.00
C LEU A 368 24.96 2.19 4.50
N PHE A 369 25.59 1.07 4.85
CA PHE A 369 26.11 0.77 6.18
C PHE A 369 27.57 0.38 6.06
N GLY A 370 28.45 1.33 6.37
CA GLY A 370 29.86 1.25 5.97
C GLY A 370 29.96 1.17 4.44
N PRO A 371 30.78 0.25 3.87
CA PRO A 371 30.94 0.12 2.41
C PRO A 371 29.86 -0.74 1.74
N ARG A 372 28.84 -1.21 2.48
CA ARG A 372 27.83 -2.14 1.96
C ARG A 372 26.48 -1.44 1.83
N ALA A 373 25.77 -1.71 0.75
CA ALA A 373 24.38 -1.32 0.64
C ALA A 373 23.55 -2.06 1.72
N SER A 374 22.86 -1.30 2.55
CA SER A 374 21.94 -1.79 3.57
C SER A 374 20.49 -1.74 3.12
N GLY A 375 20.17 -0.96 2.08
CA GLY A 375 18.84 -0.89 1.52
C GLY A 375 18.73 0.04 0.31
N PHE A 376 17.52 0.13 -0.22
CA PHE A 376 17.14 0.87 -1.41
C PHE A 376 15.76 1.48 -1.17
N ALA A 377 15.57 2.75 -1.52
CA ALA A 377 14.25 3.37 -1.59
C ALA A 377 13.93 3.72 -3.04
N PHE A 378 12.65 3.60 -3.40
CA PHE A 378 12.14 3.87 -4.74
C PHE A 378 11.05 4.92 -4.63
N SER A 379 11.31 6.10 -5.20
CA SER A 379 10.42 7.26 -5.17
C SER A 379 10.04 7.67 -3.74
N PRO A 380 11.03 7.93 -2.87
CA PRO A 380 10.75 8.37 -1.50
C PRO A 380 9.85 9.61 -1.51
N GLY A 381 8.82 9.64 -0.65
CA GLY A 381 7.85 10.73 -0.59
C GLY A 381 6.73 10.68 -1.64
N ALA A 382 6.86 9.90 -2.72
CA ALA A 382 5.81 9.78 -3.71
C ALA A 382 4.57 9.05 -3.17
N PRO A 383 3.37 9.28 -3.77
CA PRO A 383 2.13 8.65 -3.30
C PRO A 383 2.17 7.11 -3.28
N LEU A 384 2.93 6.51 -4.19
CA LEU A 384 3.34 5.12 -4.11
C LEU A 384 4.86 5.06 -4.09
N SER A 385 5.39 4.49 -3.03
CA SER A 385 6.83 4.33 -2.83
C SER A 385 7.15 2.93 -2.31
N ALA A 386 8.41 2.54 -2.42
CA ALA A 386 8.89 1.28 -1.88
C ALA A 386 10.23 1.40 -1.19
N ALA A 387 10.49 0.52 -0.24
CA ALA A 387 11.78 0.38 0.41
C ALA A 387 12.17 -1.10 0.52
N TRP A 388 13.42 -1.41 0.21
CA TRP A 388 14.05 -2.70 0.45
C TRP A 388 15.17 -2.50 1.45
N TYR A 389 15.16 -3.15 2.60
CA TYR A 389 16.22 -2.92 3.59
C TYR A 389 16.55 -4.16 4.40
N ASN A 390 17.80 -4.23 4.85
CA ASN A 390 18.28 -5.27 5.74
C ASN A 390 17.60 -5.11 7.10
N LYS A 391 16.68 -6.02 7.40
CA LYS A 391 15.80 -5.89 8.56
C LYS A 391 16.51 -6.22 9.88
N GLU A 392 17.50 -7.11 9.85
CA GLU A 392 18.33 -7.40 11.02
C GLU A 392 19.18 -6.21 11.43
N LEU A 393 19.73 -5.51 10.45
CA LEU A 393 20.50 -4.30 10.69
C LEU A 393 19.62 -3.21 11.32
N GLU A 394 18.43 -2.98 10.75
CA GLU A 394 17.46 -2.02 11.31
C GLU A 394 17.12 -2.36 12.77
N GLU A 395 16.79 -3.62 13.08
CA GLU A 395 16.47 -4.02 14.46
C GLU A 395 17.62 -3.88 15.44
N ARG A 396 18.84 -4.14 14.98
CA ARG A 396 20.04 -3.96 15.81
C ARG A 396 20.23 -2.48 16.17
N LEU A 397 19.91 -1.58 15.25
CA LEU A 397 20.05 -0.14 15.45
C LEU A 397 18.88 0.45 16.24
N SER A 398 17.65 0.04 15.95
CA SER A 398 16.45 0.48 16.67
C SER A 398 16.30 -0.17 18.05
N GLY A 399 17.02 -1.27 18.32
CA GLY A 399 16.91 -2.06 19.54
C GLY A 399 15.62 -2.86 19.66
N LYS A 400 14.76 -2.85 18.63
CA LYS A 400 13.48 -3.55 18.60
C LYS A 400 13.70 -5.03 18.30
N SER A 401 13.52 -5.91 19.30
CA SER A 401 13.73 -7.36 19.14
C SER A 401 12.46 -8.20 19.09
N TRP A 402 11.28 -7.59 19.20
CA TRP A 402 10.00 -8.30 19.36
C TRP A 402 9.62 -9.11 18.11
N MET A 403 10.00 -8.66 16.92
CA MET A 403 9.78 -9.36 15.64
C MET A 403 10.60 -10.63 15.47
N ARG A 404 11.71 -10.79 16.20
CA ARG A 404 12.57 -11.98 16.10
C ARG A 404 11.78 -13.27 16.33
N VAL A 405 10.84 -13.26 17.27
CA VAL A 405 10.01 -14.43 17.59
C VAL A 405 9.07 -14.79 16.44
N VAL A 406 8.49 -13.77 15.79
CA VAL A 406 7.60 -13.92 14.63
C VAL A 406 8.36 -14.56 13.47
N ARG A 407 9.55 -14.03 13.16
CA ARG A 407 10.37 -14.52 12.04
C ARG A 407 10.95 -15.91 12.25
N GLN A 408 11.41 -16.20 13.47
CA GLN A 408 11.82 -17.56 13.82
C GLN A 408 10.65 -18.55 13.72
N ALA A 409 9.41 -18.10 13.88
CA ALA A 409 8.22 -18.92 13.61
C ALA A 409 7.96 -19.12 12.11
N GLY A 410 8.31 -18.13 11.29
CA GLY A 410 8.35 -18.21 9.82
C GLY A 410 9.50 -19.05 9.24
N GLY A 411 10.39 -19.57 10.08
CA GLY A 411 11.50 -20.44 9.67
C GLY A 411 12.83 -19.72 9.45
N TRP A 412 12.90 -18.40 9.66
CA TRP A 412 14.16 -17.67 9.61
C TRP A 412 15.10 -18.06 10.77
N THR A 413 16.39 -18.11 10.47
CA THR A 413 17.47 -18.33 11.43
C THR A 413 18.54 -17.22 11.32
N PRO A 414 19.28 -16.92 12.40
CA PRO A 414 20.22 -15.77 12.42
C PRO A 414 21.37 -15.79 11.40
N ASP A 415 21.58 -16.92 10.73
CA ASP A 415 22.59 -17.12 9.68
C ASP A 415 22.05 -16.83 8.27
N MET A 416 20.73 -16.66 8.11
CA MET A 416 20.09 -16.34 6.83
C MET A 416 19.94 -14.84 6.69
N PRO A 417 20.35 -14.22 5.57
CA PRO A 417 20.12 -12.79 5.36
C PRO A 417 18.61 -12.53 5.29
N LEU A 418 18.17 -11.43 5.89
CA LEU A 418 16.78 -11.05 5.96
C LEU A 418 16.58 -9.63 5.47
N PHE A 419 15.82 -9.51 4.38
CA PHE A 419 15.41 -8.22 3.85
C PHE A 419 13.90 -8.07 3.94
N ARG A 420 13.49 -6.84 4.24
CA ARG A 420 12.09 -6.43 4.14
C ARG A 420 11.87 -5.73 2.82
N VAL A 421 10.82 -6.10 2.12
CA VAL A 421 10.27 -5.36 0.98
C VAL A 421 9.00 -4.68 1.46
N GLU A 422 8.95 -3.37 1.40
CA GLU A 422 7.85 -2.54 1.89
C GLU A 422 7.30 -1.65 0.79
N LEU A 423 5.97 -1.58 0.69
CA LEU A 423 5.22 -0.72 -0.22
C LEU A 423 4.37 0.24 0.60
N ARG A 424 4.53 1.54 0.35
CA ARG A 424 3.76 2.60 0.98
C ARG A 424 2.77 3.17 -0.01
N PHE A 425 1.49 2.98 0.29
CA PHE A 425 0.36 3.57 -0.42
C PHE A 425 -0.13 4.78 0.36
N MET A 426 -0.23 5.92 -0.31
CA MET A 426 -0.83 7.14 0.22
C MET A 426 -2.13 7.46 -0.51
N ARG A 427 -2.95 8.32 0.08
CA ARG A 427 -4.27 8.68 -0.45
C ARG A 427 -4.30 9.03 -1.94
N PRO A 428 -3.36 9.78 -2.54
CA PRO A 428 -3.45 10.11 -3.97
C PRO A 428 -3.41 8.86 -4.88
N VAL A 429 -2.57 7.85 -4.57
CA VAL A 429 -2.57 6.60 -5.36
C VAL A 429 -3.82 5.76 -5.07
N MET A 430 -4.34 5.78 -3.83
CA MET A 430 -5.60 5.09 -3.52
C MET A 430 -6.79 5.72 -4.26
N ARG A 431 -6.86 7.05 -4.35
CA ARG A 431 -7.85 7.76 -5.18
C ARG A 431 -7.73 7.39 -6.65
N GLU A 432 -6.50 7.33 -7.16
CA GLU A 432 -6.23 6.87 -8.53
C GLU A 432 -6.79 5.45 -8.76
N MET A 433 -6.54 4.53 -7.82
CA MET A 433 -7.07 3.16 -7.85
C MET A 433 -8.60 3.12 -7.79
N GLN A 434 -9.22 3.96 -6.96
CA GLN A 434 -10.68 4.08 -6.81
C GLN A 434 -11.34 4.53 -8.11
N THR A 435 -10.75 5.52 -8.79
CA THR A 435 -11.23 5.99 -10.10
C THR A 435 -11.23 4.87 -11.14
N TYR A 436 -10.29 3.93 -11.08
CA TYR A 436 -10.25 2.79 -12.01
C TYR A 436 -11.30 1.72 -11.73
N LEU A 437 -11.58 1.48 -10.46
CA LEU A 437 -12.61 0.52 -10.05
C LEU A 437 -14.02 1.10 -10.26
N GLY A 438 -14.15 2.43 -10.21
CA GLY A 438 -15.41 3.14 -10.10
C GLY A 438 -15.75 3.38 -8.63
N LYS A 439 -16.46 4.47 -8.34
CA LYS A 439 -16.72 4.96 -6.97
C LYS A 439 -17.29 3.88 -6.04
N GLU A 440 -18.28 3.12 -6.52
CA GLU A 440 -18.92 2.05 -5.74
C GLU A 440 -18.00 0.84 -5.52
N ALA A 441 -17.36 0.34 -6.58
CA ALA A 441 -16.49 -0.84 -6.48
C ALA A 441 -15.16 -0.55 -5.78
N GLY A 442 -14.74 0.72 -5.69
CA GLY A 442 -13.55 1.17 -4.99
C GLY A 442 -13.82 1.69 -3.57
N ALA A 443 -15.05 1.65 -3.06
CA ALA A 443 -15.38 2.17 -1.73
C ALA A 443 -14.56 1.50 -0.59
N TRP A 444 -14.15 0.25 -0.78
CA TRP A 444 -13.30 -0.48 0.17
C TRP A 444 -11.89 0.11 0.33
N LEU A 445 -11.43 0.95 -0.63
CA LEU A 445 -10.15 1.68 -0.50
C LEU A 445 -10.23 2.77 0.57
N ASP A 446 -11.44 3.26 0.87
CA ASP A 446 -11.68 4.32 1.84
C ASP A 446 -11.94 3.75 3.23
N ASP A 447 -12.66 2.63 3.33
CA ASP A 447 -12.97 1.99 4.61
C ASP A 447 -11.79 1.12 5.08
N PRO A 448 -11.12 1.46 6.20
CA PRO A 448 -9.95 0.71 6.67
C PRO A 448 -10.27 -0.73 7.09
N TRP A 449 -11.53 -1.05 7.47
CA TRP A 449 -11.93 -2.43 7.77
C TRP A 449 -12.12 -3.26 6.51
N GLN A 450 -12.74 -2.68 5.48
CA GLN A 450 -12.92 -3.39 4.21
C GLN A 450 -11.57 -3.59 3.51
N ALA A 451 -10.68 -2.59 3.57
CA ALA A 451 -9.34 -2.65 2.99
C ALA A 451 -8.51 -3.88 3.45
N ILE A 452 -8.75 -4.40 4.66
CA ILE A 452 -8.08 -5.62 5.16
C ILE A 452 -8.32 -6.81 4.22
N GLY A 453 -9.56 -6.96 3.71
CA GLY A 453 -9.90 -8.03 2.78
C GLY A 453 -9.12 -7.97 1.45
N HIS A 454 -8.57 -6.80 1.13
CA HIS A 454 -8.00 -6.45 -0.16
C HIS A 454 -6.49 -6.13 -0.13
N TYR A 455 -5.77 -6.50 0.94
CA TYR A 455 -4.31 -6.33 0.97
C TYR A 455 -3.59 -7.05 -0.18
N GLY A 456 -4.10 -8.21 -0.63
CA GLY A 456 -3.61 -8.86 -1.84
C GLY A 456 -3.72 -7.99 -3.09
N ASP A 457 -4.78 -7.18 -3.22
CA ASP A 457 -5.00 -6.29 -4.37
C ASP A 457 -4.01 -5.12 -4.37
N PHE A 458 -3.79 -4.51 -3.20
CA PHE A 458 -2.75 -3.50 -3.02
C PHE A 458 -1.36 -4.08 -3.34
N TRP A 459 -1.03 -5.23 -2.77
CA TRP A 459 0.26 -5.88 -2.99
C TRP A 459 0.47 -6.22 -4.47
N GLY A 460 -0.53 -6.83 -5.11
CA GLY A 460 -0.51 -7.15 -6.54
C GLY A 460 -0.38 -5.92 -7.44
N TYR A 461 -1.01 -4.80 -7.08
CA TYR A 461 -0.79 -3.52 -7.76
C TYR A 461 0.67 -3.08 -7.67
N GLY A 462 1.27 -3.21 -6.50
CA GLY A 462 2.64 -2.77 -6.25
C GLY A 462 3.72 -3.66 -6.86
N VAL A 463 3.71 -4.98 -6.61
CA VAL A 463 4.78 -5.90 -7.04
C VAL A 463 4.42 -6.79 -8.24
N GLY A 464 3.16 -6.76 -8.69
CA GLY A 464 2.62 -7.63 -9.72
C GLY A 464 2.03 -8.92 -9.15
N LEU A 465 1.37 -9.69 -10.02
CA LEU A 465 0.79 -10.97 -9.66
C LEU A 465 1.75 -12.11 -10.00
N PRO A 466 1.71 -13.23 -9.25
CA PRO A 466 2.49 -14.40 -9.61
C PRO A 466 1.95 -15.02 -10.92
N PRO A 467 2.79 -15.73 -11.69
CA PRO A 467 2.43 -16.26 -13.01
C PRO A 467 1.14 -17.08 -13.04
N GLU A 468 0.87 -17.86 -12.00
CA GLU A 468 -0.34 -18.67 -11.86
C GLU A 468 -1.64 -17.83 -11.76
N HIS A 469 -1.55 -16.57 -11.36
CA HIS A 469 -2.68 -15.64 -11.25
C HIS A 469 -2.66 -14.58 -12.36
N ASP A 470 -1.63 -14.58 -13.20
CA ASP A 470 -1.51 -13.68 -14.34
C ASP A 470 -2.26 -14.27 -15.55
N HIS A 471 -3.53 -13.89 -15.69
CA HIS A 471 -4.37 -14.35 -16.79
C HIS A 471 -4.00 -13.74 -18.16
N ALA A 472 -3.05 -12.80 -18.21
CA ALA A 472 -2.59 -12.15 -19.45
C ALA A 472 -1.14 -11.63 -19.32
N PRO A 473 -0.14 -12.54 -19.30
CA PRO A 473 1.26 -12.23 -19.01
C PRO A 473 1.92 -11.26 -20.00
N ASP A 474 1.35 -11.18 -21.20
CA ASP A 474 1.89 -10.40 -22.30
C ASP A 474 1.48 -8.92 -22.23
N VAL A 475 0.41 -8.59 -21.48
CA VAL A 475 -0.26 -7.28 -21.57
C VAL A 475 -0.47 -6.60 -20.22
N THR A 476 -0.72 -7.32 -19.10
CA THR A 476 -1.51 -6.67 -18.03
C THR A 476 -1.00 -6.66 -16.59
N HIS A 477 -0.11 -7.52 -16.08
CA HIS A 477 0.05 -7.62 -14.60
C HIS A 477 1.47 -7.46 -14.03
N ARG A 478 2.28 -6.58 -14.64
CA ARG A 478 3.70 -6.36 -14.24
C ARG A 478 3.94 -5.56 -12.95
N GLY A 479 2.91 -5.23 -12.17
CA GLY A 479 3.03 -4.38 -10.98
C GLY A 479 3.54 -2.96 -11.28
N TRP A 480 3.60 -2.14 -10.24
CA TRP A 480 4.29 -0.84 -10.26
C TRP A 480 5.82 -1.02 -10.25
N MET A 481 6.31 -2.04 -9.55
CA MET A 481 7.73 -2.40 -9.44
C MET A 481 7.93 -3.90 -9.73
N ARG A 482 9.01 -4.21 -10.44
CA ARG A 482 9.40 -5.58 -10.77
C ARG A 482 10.92 -5.72 -10.85
N LEU A 483 11.46 -6.74 -10.20
CA LEU A 483 12.85 -7.18 -10.42
C LEU A 483 12.89 -8.21 -11.55
N THR A 484 13.77 -8.03 -12.52
CA THR A 484 13.85 -8.90 -13.71
C THR A 484 15.20 -9.56 -13.88
N VAL A 485 15.29 -10.60 -14.72
CA VAL A 485 16.57 -11.23 -15.12
C VAL A 485 16.95 -10.73 -16.51
N PRO A 486 18.16 -10.18 -16.72
CA PRO A 486 18.63 -9.80 -18.05
C PRO A 486 18.46 -10.93 -19.06
N SER A 487 17.93 -10.59 -20.23
CA SER A 487 17.83 -11.50 -21.38
C SER A 487 18.54 -10.91 -22.59
N GLY A 488 18.60 -11.65 -23.70
CA GLY A 488 19.14 -11.13 -24.95
C GLY A 488 18.30 -10.01 -25.61
N ASP A 489 17.12 -9.69 -25.07
CA ASP A 489 16.28 -8.59 -25.56
C ASP A 489 16.79 -7.24 -25.00
N SER A 490 16.97 -6.23 -25.86
CA SER A 490 17.36 -4.89 -25.44
C SER A 490 16.25 -4.15 -24.70
N ASN A 491 14.99 -4.56 -24.89
CA ASN A 491 13.85 -4.01 -24.19
C ASN A 491 13.69 -4.67 -22.82
N ARG A 492 14.24 -4.03 -21.78
CA ARG A 492 14.16 -4.47 -20.38
C ARG A 492 12.75 -4.81 -19.91
N SER A 493 11.72 -4.15 -20.46
CA SER A 493 10.34 -4.46 -20.08
C SER A 493 9.95 -5.91 -20.40
N ARG A 494 10.55 -6.52 -21.42
CA ARG A 494 10.30 -7.92 -21.83
C ARG A 494 11.16 -8.94 -21.09
N TRP A 495 12.04 -8.49 -20.20
CA TRP A 495 12.84 -9.39 -19.38
C TRP A 495 11.92 -10.23 -18.47
N PRO A 496 12.25 -11.53 -18.26
CA PRO A 496 11.54 -12.39 -17.33
C PRO A 496 11.67 -11.86 -15.91
N THR A 497 10.68 -12.17 -15.08
CA THR A 497 10.68 -11.83 -13.64
C THR A 497 11.77 -12.62 -12.93
N ASP A 498 12.45 -12.00 -11.96
CA ASP A 498 13.43 -12.70 -11.13
C ASP A 498 12.73 -13.74 -10.21
N PRO A 499 13.25 -14.96 -10.05
CA PRO A 499 12.65 -15.97 -9.17
C PRO A 499 12.42 -15.51 -7.73
N ALA A 500 13.35 -14.71 -7.16
CA ALA A 500 13.17 -14.11 -5.84
C ALA A 500 11.99 -13.13 -5.82
N TRP A 501 11.76 -12.43 -6.92
CA TRP A 501 10.62 -11.54 -7.07
C TRP A 501 9.30 -12.29 -7.18
N GLU A 502 9.28 -13.43 -7.85
CA GLU A 502 8.06 -14.26 -7.87
C GLU A 502 7.71 -14.80 -6.48
N VAL A 503 8.71 -15.05 -5.62
CA VAL A 503 8.47 -15.36 -4.20
C VAL A 503 7.79 -14.18 -3.50
N ILE A 504 8.27 -12.96 -3.71
CA ILE A 504 7.69 -11.72 -3.16
C ILE A 504 6.26 -11.49 -3.66
N GLN A 505 5.98 -11.76 -4.94
CA GLN A 505 4.62 -11.63 -5.52
C GLN A 505 3.59 -12.57 -4.89
N ARG A 506 4.04 -13.71 -4.34
CA ARG A 506 3.18 -14.71 -3.69
C ARG A 506 2.88 -14.42 -2.22
N ALA A 507 3.20 -13.22 -1.73
CA ALA A 507 2.91 -12.86 -0.34
C ALA A 507 1.41 -12.97 -0.03
N ASP A 508 1.11 -13.67 1.05
CA ASP A 508 -0.25 -13.87 1.54
C ASP A 508 -0.50 -12.99 2.77
N PHE A 509 -1.40 -12.03 2.63
CA PHE A 509 -1.84 -11.14 3.69
C PHE A 509 -3.12 -11.62 4.39
N GLY A 510 -3.54 -12.88 4.15
CA GLY A 510 -4.73 -13.47 4.73
C GLY A 510 -6.03 -13.11 4.01
N SER A 511 -5.95 -12.52 2.82
CA SER A 511 -7.12 -12.24 1.97
C SER A 511 -7.87 -13.54 1.62
N TYR A 512 -9.20 -13.50 1.69
CA TYR A 512 -10.05 -14.67 1.37
C TYR A 512 -10.23 -14.87 -0.14
N ALA A 513 -10.04 -13.82 -0.93
CA ALA A 513 -10.16 -13.84 -2.38
C ALA A 513 -8.77 -13.79 -3.04
N PRO A 514 -8.61 -14.42 -4.23
CA PRO A 514 -7.43 -14.18 -5.04
C PRO A 514 -7.33 -12.68 -5.38
N PRO A 515 -6.11 -12.13 -5.44
CA PRO A 515 -5.93 -10.72 -5.69
C PRO A 515 -6.49 -10.33 -7.05
N MET A 516 -7.30 -9.28 -7.08
CA MET A 516 -7.80 -8.69 -8.30
C MET A 516 -6.69 -7.90 -8.98
N PRO A 517 -6.47 -8.08 -10.29
CA PRO A 517 -5.51 -7.28 -11.01
C PRO A 517 -5.98 -5.83 -11.13
N LEU A 518 -5.41 -4.95 -10.31
CA LEU A 518 -5.65 -3.52 -10.41
C LEU A 518 -4.81 -2.93 -11.56
N LEU A 519 -5.50 -2.51 -12.62
CA LEU A 519 -4.86 -1.94 -13.81
C LEU A 519 -4.73 -0.42 -13.66
N ARG A 520 -3.49 0.07 -13.74
CA ARG A 520 -3.24 1.49 -13.96
C ARG A 520 -3.56 1.85 -15.41
N LYS A 521 -4.71 2.47 -15.67
CA LYS A 521 -4.95 3.15 -16.95
C LYS A 521 -4.49 4.58 -16.80
N LYS A 522 -3.51 5.06 -17.58
CA LYS A 522 -3.20 6.50 -17.57
C LYS A 522 -4.52 7.24 -17.77
N ALA A 523 -4.98 8.00 -16.77
CA ALA A 523 -6.15 8.82 -16.91
C ALA A 523 -5.75 9.87 -17.93
N VAL A 524 -6.06 9.63 -19.21
CA VAL A 524 -5.90 10.64 -20.23
C VAL A 524 -7.07 11.58 -20.01
N VAL A 525 -6.88 12.47 -19.05
CA VAL A 525 -7.70 13.66 -18.90
C VAL A 525 -7.33 14.52 -20.10
N HIS A 526 -8.08 14.36 -21.18
CA HIS A 526 -8.02 15.29 -22.29
C HIS A 526 -8.64 16.57 -21.76
N ASN A 527 -7.82 17.59 -21.50
CA ASN A 527 -8.32 18.95 -21.32
C ASN A 527 -8.68 19.46 -22.72
N PRO A 528 -9.97 19.61 -23.08
CA PRO A 528 -10.37 20.09 -24.40
C PRO A 528 -9.76 21.46 -24.70
N GLU A 529 -9.67 22.33 -23.70
CA GLU A 529 -9.10 23.67 -23.83
C GLU A 529 -7.62 23.64 -24.21
N ALA A 530 -6.85 22.70 -23.65
CA ALA A 530 -5.44 22.51 -24.01
C ALA A 530 -5.28 22.01 -25.45
N ILE A 531 -6.18 21.14 -25.91
CA ILE A 531 -6.21 20.67 -27.31
C ILE A 531 -6.59 21.83 -28.24
N ASP A 532 -7.59 22.63 -27.87
CA ASP A 532 -8.03 23.79 -28.63
C ASP A 532 -6.92 24.85 -28.73
N ALA A 533 -6.18 25.09 -27.65
CA ALA A 533 -5.01 25.97 -27.63
C ALA A 533 -3.88 25.46 -28.54
N GLU A 534 -3.63 24.15 -28.57
CA GLU A 534 -2.63 23.54 -29.47
C GLU A 534 -3.05 23.68 -30.94
N ILE A 535 -4.31 23.38 -31.27
CA ILE A 535 -4.88 23.58 -32.62
C ILE A 535 -4.75 25.05 -33.03
N TYR A 536 -5.11 25.98 -32.14
CA TYR A 536 -5.00 27.42 -32.38
C TYR A 536 -3.55 27.87 -32.65
N GLY A 537 -2.59 27.36 -31.86
CA GLY A 537 -1.16 27.61 -32.07
C GLY A 537 -0.67 27.08 -33.42
N LEU A 538 -1.10 25.88 -33.83
CA LEU A 538 -0.78 25.29 -35.12
C LEU A 538 -1.37 26.09 -36.30
N LEU A 539 -2.61 26.58 -36.16
CA LEU A 539 -3.23 27.45 -37.17
C LEU A 539 -2.48 28.78 -37.32
N LYS A 540 -2.04 29.40 -36.22
CA LYS A 540 -1.17 30.58 -36.27
C LYS A 540 0.14 30.30 -36.99
N LEU A 541 0.82 29.20 -36.65
CA LEU A 541 2.07 28.80 -37.28
C LEU A 541 1.89 28.59 -38.80
N ARG A 542 0.81 27.91 -39.21
CA ARG A 542 0.46 27.71 -40.61
C ARG A 542 0.27 29.04 -41.35
N SER A 543 -0.43 29.99 -40.72
CA SER A 543 -0.64 31.32 -41.28
C SER A 543 0.66 32.11 -41.48
N VAL A 544 1.62 31.96 -40.55
CA VAL A 544 2.96 32.52 -40.69
C VAL A 544 3.69 31.91 -41.89
N ILE A 545 3.63 30.58 -42.06
CA ILE A 545 4.27 29.86 -43.18
C ILE A 545 3.70 30.29 -44.53
N HIS A 546 2.39 30.55 -44.61
CA HIS A 546 1.74 31.05 -45.82
C HIS A 546 1.99 32.54 -46.10
N GLY A 547 2.74 33.24 -45.23
CA GLY A 547 3.08 34.64 -45.41
C GLY A 547 1.93 35.60 -45.10
N HIS A 548 0.87 35.13 -44.44
CA HIS A 548 -0.30 35.95 -44.11
C HIS A 548 -0.05 36.94 -42.95
N HIS A 549 1.09 36.81 -42.25
CA HIS A 549 1.54 37.72 -41.18
C HIS A 549 1.67 39.21 -41.58
N GLN A 550 1.70 39.53 -42.88
CA GLN A 550 1.84 40.91 -43.35
C GLN A 550 0.51 41.64 -43.56
N LYS A 551 -0.63 40.94 -43.52
CA LYS A 551 -1.96 41.57 -43.58
C LYS A 551 -2.50 41.71 -42.16
N MET A 552 -2.53 42.93 -41.63
CA MET A 552 -3.22 43.21 -40.36
C MET A 552 -4.70 42.81 -40.52
N GLY A 553 -5.14 41.82 -39.74
CA GLY A 553 -6.48 41.23 -39.84
C GLY A 553 -6.50 39.82 -40.43
N ILE A 554 -5.55 38.96 -40.06
CA ILE A 554 -5.62 37.53 -40.38
C ILE A 554 -6.93 37.00 -39.81
N ASP A 555 -7.81 36.58 -40.71
CA ASP A 555 -9.03 35.89 -40.34
C ASP A 555 -8.68 34.42 -40.07
N LEU A 556 -8.57 34.07 -38.79
CA LEU A 556 -8.38 32.68 -38.34
C LEU A 556 -9.40 31.72 -38.96
N LEU A 557 -10.58 32.20 -39.33
CA LEU A 557 -11.59 31.40 -40.01
C LEU A 557 -11.10 30.91 -41.37
N HIS A 558 -10.44 31.79 -42.15
CA HIS A 558 -9.90 31.41 -43.46
C HIS A 558 -8.81 30.32 -43.32
N GLU A 559 -7.91 30.46 -42.35
CA GLU A 559 -6.89 29.44 -42.09
C GLU A 559 -7.47 28.12 -41.61
N ALA A 560 -8.50 28.18 -40.77
CA ALA A 560 -9.21 26.99 -40.32
C ALA A 560 -9.92 26.28 -41.49
N LEU A 561 -10.57 27.03 -42.38
CA LEU A 561 -11.22 26.48 -43.58
C LEU A 561 -10.18 25.81 -44.51
N ASP A 562 -9.10 26.51 -44.84
CA ASP A 562 -8.01 25.97 -45.64
C ASP A 562 -7.36 24.72 -44.98
N PHE A 563 -7.27 24.71 -43.66
CA PHE A 563 -6.78 23.55 -42.91
C PHE A 563 -7.73 22.36 -43.02
N LEU A 564 -9.04 22.58 -42.89
CA LEU A 564 -10.06 21.54 -43.03
C LEU A 564 -10.07 20.95 -44.45
N GLU A 565 -9.94 21.78 -45.48
CA GLU A 565 -9.80 21.31 -46.88
C GLU A 565 -8.54 20.44 -47.05
N ALA A 566 -7.39 20.90 -46.55
CA ALA A 566 -6.15 20.14 -46.61
C ALA A 566 -6.23 18.80 -45.84
N MET A 567 -6.98 18.76 -44.74
CA MET A 567 -7.23 17.53 -43.99
C MET A 567 -8.12 16.55 -44.76
N ALA A 568 -9.17 17.03 -45.43
CA ALA A 568 -10.01 16.20 -46.30
C ALA A 568 -9.19 15.54 -47.42
N ASP A 569 -8.28 16.29 -48.05
CA ASP A 569 -7.35 15.77 -49.07
C ASP A 569 -6.38 14.72 -48.51
N VAL A 570 -5.98 14.85 -47.24
CA VAL A 570 -5.11 13.85 -46.57
C VAL A 570 -5.89 12.57 -46.29
N ASP A 571 -7.13 12.68 -45.84
CA ASP A 571 -7.98 11.52 -45.54
C ASP A 571 -8.35 10.76 -46.82
N GLU A 572 -8.69 11.47 -47.90
CA GLU A 572 -8.95 10.86 -49.22
C GLU A 572 -7.72 10.12 -49.74
N ARG A 573 -6.54 10.77 -49.72
CA ARG A 573 -5.28 10.14 -50.18
C ARG A 573 -4.88 8.91 -49.37
N LYS A 574 -5.17 8.90 -48.06
CA LYS A 574 -4.86 7.76 -47.20
C LYS A 574 -5.95 6.69 -47.23
N GLY A 575 -7.11 6.95 -47.84
CA GLY A 575 -8.26 6.05 -47.86
C GLY A 575 -8.76 5.71 -46.46
N ARG A 576 -8.65 6.64 -45.51
CA ARG A 576 -9.03 6.44 -44.11
C ARG A 576 -10.47 6.90 -43.89
N ASP A 577 -11.24 6.06 -43.22
CA ASP A 577 -12.59 6.41 -42.77
C ASP A 577 -12.48 7.15 -41.43
N TYR A 578 -12.71 8.46 -41.45
CA TYR A 578 -12.64 9.30 -40.26
C TYR A 578 -13.51 8.77 -39.12
N GLU A 579 -14.72 8.28 -39.41
CA GLU A 579 -15.60 7.72 -38.37
C GLU A 579 -15.00 6.47 -37.75
N GLU A 580 -14.40 5.59 -38.56
CA GLU A 580 -13.75 4.38 -38.05
C GLU A 580 -12.50 4.71 -37.23
N GLU A 581 -11.71 5.70 -37.63
CA GLU A 581 -10.55 6.17 -36.86
C GLU A 581 -10.96 6.81 -35.54
N VAL A 582 -12.02 7.64 -35.52
CA VAL A 582 -12.57 8.21 -34.28
C VAL A 582 -13.07 7.08 -33.36
N ARG A 583 -13.73 6.06 -33.91
CA ARG A 583 -14.16 4.88 -33.14
C ARG A 583 -12.98 4.04 -32.64
N GLU A 584 -11.91 3.90 -33.41
CA GLU A 584 -10.69 3.20 -33.02
C GLU A 584 -9.95 3.95 -31.91
N LYS A 585 -9.84 5.28 -32.03
CA LYS A 585 -9.32 6.15 -30.97
C LYS A 585 -10.20 6.14 -29.73
N ALA A 586 -11.53 6.17 -29.88
CA ALA A 586 -12.45 6.04 -28.75
C ALA A 586 -12.26 4.69 -28.04
N ARG A 587 -12.09 3.59 -28.80
CA ARG A 587 -11.76 2.26 -28.26
C ARG A 587 -10.42 2.25 -27.53
N SER A 588 -9.36 2.83 -28.12
CA SER A 588 -8.03 2.84 -27.52
C SER A 588 -7.96 3.73 -26.26
N LEU A 589 -8.79 4.78 -26.20
CA LEU A 589 -8.98 5.64 -25.03
C LEU A 589 -9.99 5.07 -24.02
N GLY A 590 -10.65 3.95 -24.33
CA GLY A 590 -11.67 3.34 -23.46
C GLY A 590 -12.93 4.19 -23.28
N ARG A 591 -13.24 5.08 -24.22
CA ARG A 591 -14.45 5.91 -24.25
C ARG A 591 -15.59 5.17 -24.94
N GLY A 592 -16.84 5.58 -24.64
CA GLY A 592 -18.02 5.08 -25.34
C GLY A 592 -17.86 5.26 -26.86
N VAL A 593 -17.99 4.17 -27.62
CA VAL A 593 -17.83 4.21 -29.07
C VAL A 593 -19.11 4.78 -29.68
N PRO A 594 -19.06 5.88 -30.46
CA PRO A 594 -20.24 6.44 -31.11
C PRO A 594 -20.96 5.35 -31.92
N MET A 595 -22.28 5.22 -31.86
CA MET A 595 -23.00 4.24 -32.69
C MET A 595 -23.02 4.72 -34.15
N ARG A 596 -22.95 3.78 -35.11
CA ARG A 596 -23.14 4.17 -36.52
C ARG A 596 -24.56 4.73 -36.67
N PRO A 597 -24.76 5.84 -37.40
CA PRO A 597 -26.08 6.46 -37.59
C PRO A 597 -27.14 5.53 -38.20
N SER A 598 -26.74 4.39 -38.74
CA SER A 598 -27.63 3.33 -39.18
C SER A 598 -27.24 2.01 -38.51
N GLY A 599 -28.20 1.34 -37.86
CA GLY A 599 -28.05 -0.03 -37.35
C GLY A 599 -27.89 -1.09 -38.47
N VAL A 600 -27.28 -0.72 -39.60
CA VAL A 600 -27.14 -1.54 -40.80
C VAL A 600 -25.65 -1.82 -40.99
N LEU A 601 -25.30 -3.11 -40.93
CA LEU A 601 -23.96 -3.60 -41.25
C LEU A 601 -23.54 -3.11 -42.65
N PRO A 602 -22.29 -2.67 -42.85
CA PRO A 602 -21.86 -2.17 -44.15
C PRO A 602 -21.83 -3.33 -45.16
N ALA A 603 -22.75 -3.30 -46.13
CA ALA A 603 -22.51 -3.91 -47.42
C ALA A 603 -21.38 -3.12 -48.09
N LYS A 604 -20.35 -3.82 -48.62
CA LYS A 604 -19.25 -3.21 -49.38
C LYS A 604 -19.83 -2.29 -50.47
N SER A 605 -19.76 -0.98 -50.28
CA SER A 605 -20.20 -0.01 -51.27
C SER A 605 -19.11 0.14 -52.33
N THR A 606 -19.48 -0.12 -53.57
CA THR A 606 -18.76 0.35 -54.75
C THR A 606 -18.86 1.88 -54.79
N SER A 607 -17.72 2.54 -54.98
CA SER A 607 -17.53 3.99 -55.09
C SER A 607 -18.65 4.70 -55.85
N SER A 608 -19.39 5.56 -55.13
CA SER A 608 -20.26 6.59 -55.69
C SER A 608 -19.81 7.92 -55.08
N SER A 609 -19.51 8.92 -55.93
CA SER A 609 -19.00 10.22 -55.49
C SER A 609 -20.03 10.93 -54.61
N ALA A 610 -19.68 11.17 -53.35
CA ALA A 610 -20.43 12.05 -52.47
C ALA A 610 -19.95 13.48 -52.69
N ALA A 611 -20.82 14.33 -53.21
CA ALA A 611 -20.61 15.78 -53.25
C ALA A 611 -20.83 16.34 -51.83
N THR A 612 -19.83 17.03 -51.31
CA THR A 612 -19.88 17.77 -50.05
C THR A 612 -20.94 18.87 -50.13
N ILE A 613 -22.02 18.74 -49.36
CA ILE A 613 -22.99 19.83 -49.16
C ILE A 613 -22.46 20.70 -48.02
N LEU A 614 -21.70 21.73 -48.37
CA LEU A 614 -21.56 22.90 -47.51
C LEU A 614 -22.76 23.81 -47.75
N PRO A 615 -23.37 24.41 -46.71
CA PRO A 615 -24.45 25.37 -46.89
C PRO A 615 -23.94 26.60 -47.66
N ASP A 616 -24.66 26.98 -48.73
CA ASP A 616 -24.33 28.09 -49.64
C ASP A 616 -24.12 29.45 -48.94
N SER A 617 -24.54 29.60 -47.67
CA SER A 617 -24.40 30.83 -46.90
C SER A 617 -22.96 31.21 -46.50
N LEU A 618 -21.97 30.36 -46.78
CA LEU A 618 -20.56 30.61 -46.44
C LEU A 618 -19.67 30.90 -47.66
N ARG A 619 -20.19 30.88 -48.89
CA ARG A 619 -19.39 31.13 -50.11
C ARG A 619 -19.30 32.60 -50.55
N ASP A 620 -20.09 33.50 -49.98
CA ASP A 620 -20.18 34.91 -50.39
C ASP A 620 -19.73 35.92 -49.30
N ARG A 621 -18.72 35.58 -48.47
CA ARG A 621 -18.07 36.56 -47.58
C ARG A 621 -16.56 36.49 -47.64
#